data_AF-A0A5J4P9G5-F1
#
_entry.id   AF-A0A5J4P9G5-F1
#
_cell.length_a   1.000
_cell.length_b   1.000
_cell.length_c   1.000
_cell.angle_alpha   90.00
_cell.angle_beta   90.00
_cell.angle_gamma   90.00
#
_symmetry.space_group_name_H-M   'P 1'
#
loop_
_entity.id
_entity.type
_entity.pdbx_description
1 polymer ?
#
loop_
_entity_poly.entity_id
_entity_poly.type
_entity_poly.pdbx_seq_one_letter_code
_entity_poly.pdbx_strand_id
1 'polypeptide(L)'
;QNPVVFFQHYAENQAEDLQIKAAADMGALLIDGFCDGIFLYNQGTLNPDVTDATAFGILQAGRVRMSKTEYISCPGCGRTLFHLQDTIVRIKAVTSQLKGLKIGIMGCVVNGESN
;
A
#
# COMPACT_ATOMS: atom_id res chain seq x y z
N GLN A 1 11.71 15.77 -20.06
CA GLN A 1 11.89 15.79 -18.60
C GLN A 1 12.61 14.50 -18.23
N ASN A 2 13.65 14.56 -17.39
CA ASN A 2 14.41 13.36 -16.99
C ASN A 2 13.80 12.81 -15.70
N PRO A 3 13.45 11.51 -15.62
CA PRO A 3 12.88 10.94 -14.42
C PRO A 3 13.89 10.94 -13.28
N VAL A 4 13.45 11.32 -12.09
CA VAL A 4 14.26 11.30 -10.86
C VAL A 4 13.92 10.04 -10.07
N VAL A 5 14.92 9.18 -9.88
CA VAL A 5 14.79 7.95 -9.09
C VAL A 5 15.71 8.02 -7.88
N PHE A 6 15.13 7.89 -6.69
CA PHE A 6 15.90 7.85 -5.44
C PHE A 6 16.34 6.42 -5.13
N PHE A 7 17.63 6.24 -4.92
CA PHE A 7 18.21 5.02 -4.38
C PHE A 7 18.34 5.16 -2.87
N GLN A 8 17.70 4.28 -2.11
CA GLN A 8 17.78 4.26 -0.66
C GLN A 8 18.32 2.94 -0.14
N HIS A 9 19.12 3.04 0.91
CA HIS A 9 19.83 1.93 1.52
C HIS A 9 19.36 1.73 2.96
N TYR A 10 19.05 0.48 3.30
CA TYR A 10 18.60 0.05 4.62
C TYR A 10 19.37 -1.20 5.08
N ALA A 11 19.34 -1.46 6.38
CA ALA A 11 19.91 -2.66 7.00
C ALA A 11 18.96 -3.23 8.06
N GLU A 12 17.71 -3.45 7.67
CA GLU A 12 16.64 -3.87 8.56
C GLU A 12 16.41 -5.39 8.49
N ASN A 13 16.16 -5.98 9.66
CA ASN A 13 15.88 -7.41 9.80
C ASN A 13 14.39 -7.69 10.08
N GLN A 14 13.60 -6.65 10.35
CA GLN A 14 12.15 -6.74 10.53
C GLN A 14 11.44 -6.00 9.39
N ALA A 15 10.43 -6.64 8.82
CA ALA A 15 9.70 -6.08 7.68
C ALA A 15 8.99 -4.77 8.04
N GLU A 16 8.45 -4.67 9.26
CA GLU A 16 7.78 -3.48 9.75
C GLU A 16 8.73 -2.27 9.85
N ASP A 17 9.94 -2.48 10.36
CA ASP A 17 10.96 -1.43 10.44
C ASP A 17 11.33 -0.89 9.05
N LEU A 18 11.57 -1.79 8.08
CA LEU A 18 11.85 -1.42 6.69
C LEU A 18 10.68 -0.63 6.09
N GLN A 19 9.45 -1.10 6.29
CA GLN A 19 8.25 -0.48 5.74
C GLN A 19 8.03 0.93 6.28
N ILE A 20 8.14 1.10 7.61
CA ILE A 20 7.93 2.39 8.26
C ILE A 20 9.01 3.39 7.85
N LYS A 21 10.29 2.99 7.93
CA LYS A 21 11.42 3.88 7.60
C LYS A 21 11.39 4.30 6.13
N ALA A 22 11.27 3.33 5.21
CA ALA A 22 11.23 3.63 3.78
C ALA A 22 10.02 4.49 3.38
N ALA A 23 8.84 4.22 3.97
CA ALA A 23 7.66 5.03 3.68
C ALA A 23 7.77 6.45 4.24
N ALA A 24 8.36 6.63 5.43
CA ALA A 24 8.59 7.95 6.01
C ALA A 24 9.59 8.78 5.19
N ASP A 25 10.71 8.16 4.77
CA ASP A 25 11.76 8.85 4.02
C ASP A 25 11.28 9.27 2.62
N MET A 26 10.53 8.39 1.93
CA MET A 26 10.16 8.61 0.53
C MET A 26 8.78 9.21 0.34
N GLY A 27 7.88 9.07 1.32
CA GLY A 27 6.49 9.49 1.20
C GLY A 27 6.33 10.97 0.89
N ALA A 28 7.04 11.84 1.61
CA ALA A 28 6.98 13.29 1.40
C ALA A 28 7.47 13.69 0.00
N LEU A 29 8.62 13.15 -0.43
CA LEU A 29 9.20 13.43 -1.74
C LEU A 29 8.29 13.01 -2.90
N LEU A 30 7.58 11.89 -2.74
CA LEU A 30 6.62 11.40 -3.74
C LEU A 30 5.36 12.28 -3.78
N ILE A 31 4.82 12.66 -2.62
CA ILE A 31 3.61 13.50 -2.52
C ILE A 31 3.85 14.89 -3.11
N ASP A 32 5.03 15.48 -2.87
CA ASP A 32 5.40 16.80 -3.37
C ASP A 32 5.84 16.78 -4.85
N GLY A 33 5.93 15.60 -5.47
CA GLY A 33 6.27 15.45 -6.89
C GLY A 33 7.77 15.63 -7.20
N PHE A 34 8.65 15.49 -6.22
CA PHE A 34 10.11 15.59 -6.39
C PHE A 34 10.76 14.27 -6.84
N CYS A 35 9.98 13.21 -6.98
CA CYS A 35 10.45 11.86 -7.23
C CYS A 35 9.48 11.11 -8.14
N ASP A 36 10.00 10.49 -9.21
CA ASP A 36 9.24 9.68 -10.16
C ASP A 36 9.32 8.17 -9.84
N GLY A 37 10.26 7.77 -8.99
CA GLY A 37 10.49 6.37 -8.65
C GLY A 37 11.46 6.17 -7.49
N ILE A 38 11.37 5.01 -6.86
CA ILE A 38 12.25 4.63 -5.75
C ILE A 38 12.87 3.27 -6.01
N PHE A 39 14.11 3.11 -5.58
CA PHE A 39 14.80 1.84 -5.51
C PHE A 39 15.26 1.62 -4.07
N LEU A 40 14.70 0.61 -3.41
CA LEU A 40 15.04 0.27 -2.05
C LEU A 40 16.03 -0.90 -2.08
N TYR A 41 17.13 -0.75 -1.35
CA TYR A 41 18.11 -1.81 -1.17
C TYR A 41 18.26 -2.10 0.32
N ASN A 42 17.97 -3.33 0.73
CA ASN A 42 18.11 -3.76 2.11
C ASN A 42 19.25 -4.78 2.26
N GLN A 43 20.25 -4.47 3.09
CA GLN A 43 21.36 -5.37 3.44
C GLN A 43 21.06 -6.29 4.63
N GLY A 44 19.88 -6.17 5.25
CA GLY A 44 19.48 -7.05 6.34
C GLY A 44 19.07 -8.45 5.86
N THR A 45 18.47 -9.22 6.76
CA THR A 45 18.12 -10.63 6.53
C THR A 45 16.76 -10.86 5.84
N LEU A 46 16.05 -9.80 5.47
CA LEU A 46 14.74 -9.90 4.84
C LEU A 46 14.85 -10.48 3.42
N ASN A 47 13.83 -11.25 3.02
CA ASN A 47 13.70 -11.68 1.62
C ASN A 47 13.57 -10.42 0.71
N PRO A 48 14.33 -10.33 -0.39
CA PRO A 48 14.19 -9.26 -1.40
C PRO A 48 12.75 -8.96 -1.84
N ASP A 49 11.88 -9.98 -1.89
CA ASP A 49 10.45 -9.81 -2.21
C ASP A 49 9.75 -8.81 -1.28
N VAL A 50 10.17 -8.75 -0.01
CA VAL A 50 9.63 -7.79 0.99
C VAL A 50 10.05 -6.37 0.63
N THR A 51 11.29 -6.18 0.21
CA THR A 51 11.82 -4.88 -0.22
C THR A 51 11.11 -4.39 -1.47
N ASP A 52 10.94 -5.25 -2.48
CA ASP A 52 10.21 -4.92 -3.70
C ASP A 52 8.73 -4.63 -3.43
N ALA A 53 8.07 -5.47 -2.62
CA ALA A 53 6.67 -5.26 -2.23
C ALA A 53 6.50 -3.94 -1.45
N THR A 54 7.48 -3.57 -0.62
CA THR A 54 7.49 -2.29 0.10
C THR A 54 7.62 -1.12 -0.86
N ALA A 55 8.57 -1.19 -1.81
CA ALA A 55 8.75 -0.15 -2.83
C ALA A 55 7.48 0.06 -3.66
N PHE A 56 6.86 -1.01 -4.16
CA PHE A 56 5.58 -0.92 -4.88
C PHE A 56 4.43 -0.40 -4.01
N GLY A 57 4.42 -0.76 -2.72
CA GLY A 57 3.45 -0.24 -1.76
C GLY A 57 3.53 1.27 -1.61
N ILE A 58 4.74 1.80 -1.42
CA ILE A 58 5.01 3.23 -1.28
C ILE A 58 4.64 3.99 -2.58
N LEU A 59 5.06 3.49 -3.75
CA LEU A 59 4.72 4.10 -5.04
C LEU A 59 3.21 4.11 -5.31
N GLN A 60 2.50 3.07 -4.88
CA GLN A 60 1.04 3.01 -5.01
C GLN A 60 0.35 3.98 -4.05
N ALA A 61 0.82 4.12 -2.81
CA ALA A 61 0.32 5.08 -1.84
C ALA A 61 0.51 6.54 -2.33
N GLY A 62 1.66 6.83 -2.94
CA GLY A 62 1.96 8.12 -3.57
C GLY A 62 1.26 8.34 -4.93
N ARG A 63 0.42 7.40 -5.40
CA ARG A 63 -0.26 7.43 -6.71
C ARG A 63 0.66 7.54 -7.93
N VAL A 64 1.94 7.21 -7.77
CA VAL A 64 2.93 7.20 -8.86
C VAL A 64 2.80 5.92 -9.69
N ARG A 65 2.50 4.77 -9.05
CA ARG A 65 2.31 3.49 -9.76
C ARG A 65 1.29 2.57 -9.09
N MET A 66 0.22 2.23 -9.80
CA MET A 66 -0.77 1.24 -9.36
C MET A 66 -0.31 -0.18 -9.72
N SER A 67 0.08 -0.96 -8.71
CA SER A 67 0.70 -2.29 -8.89
C SER A 67 -0.24 -3.44 -8.54
N LYS A 68 -1.20 -3.20 -7.63
CA LYS A 68 -2.20 -4.16 -7.13
C LYS A 68 -3.55 -3.48 -6.92
N THR A 69 -4.63 -4.26 -6.83
CA THR A 69 -5.94 -3.77 -6.41
C THR A 69 -5.85 -3.08 -5.05
N GLU A 70 -6.45 -1.91 -4.93
CA GLU A 70 -6.54 -1.17 -3.67
C GLU A 70 -7.86 -1.52 -2.98
N TYR A 71 -7.78 -1.96 -1.73
CA TYR A 71 -8.95 -2.28 -0.91
C TYR A 71 -9.08 -1.23 0.17
N ILE A 72 -10.21 -0.53 0.17
CA ILE A 72 -10.52 0.51 1.13
C ILE A 72 -11.67 -0.02 1.98
N SER A 73 -11.44 -0.16 3.28
CA SER A 73 -12.45 -0.70 4.20
C SER A 73 -12.53 0.13 5.47
N CYS A 74 -13.74 0.30 6.01
CA CYS A 74 -13.87 0.83 7.36
C CYS A 74 -13.34 -0.19 8.39
N PRO A 75 -12.86 0.26 9.57
CA PRO A 75 -12.40 -0.66 10.62
C PRO A 75 -13.52 -1.51 11.24
N GLY A 76 -14.78 -1.25 10.86
CA GLY A 76 -15.97 -1.75 11.55
C GLY A 76 -16.34 -0.86 12.74
N CYS A 77 -17.63 -0.83 13.07
CA CYS A 77 -18.17 -0.19 14.28
C CYS A 77 -19.41 -0.95 14.79
N GLY A 78 -20.04 -0.48 15.87
CA GLY A 78 -21.27 -1.10 16.42
C GLY A 78 -22.48 -1.12 15.47
N ARG A 79 -22.39 -0.47 14.30
CA ARG A 79 -23.39 -0.48 13.23
C ARG A 79 -23.11 -1.53 12.15
N THR A 80 -22.01 -2.29 12.26
CA THR A 80 -21.64 -3.29 11.27
C THR A 80 -22.68 -4.40 11.24
N LEU A 81 -23.26 -4.69 10.07
CA LEU A 81 -24.37 -5.63 9.94
C LEU A 81 -23.92 -7.08 9.65
N PHE A 82 -22.62 -7.32 9.45
CA PHE A 82 -22.05 -8.61 9.08
C PHE A 82 -20.58 -8.74 9.53
N HIS A 83 -20.00 -9.93 9.40
CA HIS A 83 -18.57 -10.15 9.65
C HIS A 83 -17.73 -9.52 8.54
N LEU A 84 -17.35 -8.25 8.76
CA LEU A 84 -16.63 -7.44 7.78
C LEU A 84 -15.27 -8.02 7.40
N GLN A 85 -14.52 -8.55 8.38
CA GLN A 85 -13.21 -9.16 8.14
C GLN A 85 -13.29 -10.35 7.18
N ASP A 86 -14.21 -11.29 7.41
CA ASP A 86 -14.42 -12.44 6.54
C ASP A 86 -14.83 -12.03 5.13
N THR A 87 -15.64 -10.98 5.02
CA THR A 87 -16.10 -10.44 3.74
C THR A 87 -14.93 -9.83 2.96
N ILE A 88 -14.06 -9.06 3.63
CA ILE A 88 -12.85 -8.50 3.03
C ILE A 88 -11.94 -9.62 2.50
N VAL A 89 -11.74 -10.69 3.27
CA VAL A 89 -10.91 -11.84 2.85
C VAL A 89 -11.49 -12.50 1.59
N ARG A 90 -12.80 -12.76 1.56
CA ARG A 90 -13.47 -13.37 0.41
C ARG A 90 -13.37 -12.50 -0.85
N ILE A 91 -13.61 -11.19 -0.71
CA ILE A 91 -13.52 -10.26 -1.84
C ILE A 91 -12.08 -10.19 -2.35
N LYS A 92 -11.09 -10.09 -1.47
CA LYS A 92 -9.66 -10.09 -1.85
C LYS A 92 -9.28 -11.36 -2.62
N ALA A 93 -9.75 -12.53 -2.18
CA ALA A 93 -9.44 -13.80 -2.82
C ALA A 93 -9.87 -13.87 -4.29
N VAL A 94 -11.00 -13.25 -4.64
CA VAL A 94 -11.55 -13.30 -6.02
C VAL A 94 -11.25 -12.06 -6.86
N THR A 95 -10.74 -10.98 -6.27
CA THR A 95 -10.49 -9.70 -6.97
C THR A 95 -9.03 -9.23 -6.98
N SER A 96 -8.10 -9.92 -6.30
CA SER A 96 -6.69 -9.50 -6.17
C SER A 96 -5.93 -9.34 -7.48
N GLN A 97 -6.36 -10.03 -8.54
CA GLN A 97 -5.77 -9.94 -9.87
C GLN A 97 -6.16 -8.66 -10.64
N LEU A 98 -7.18 -7.91 -10.19
CA LEU A 98 -7.73 -6.75 -10.88
C LEU A 98 -6.86 -5.50 -10.62
N LYS A 99 -5.73 -5.40 -11.32
CA LYS A 99 -4.81 -4.26 -11.21
C LYS A 99 -5.51 -2.95 -11.61
N GLY A 100 -5.22 -1.88 -10.88
CA GLY A 100 -5.74 -0.53 -11.17
C GLY A 100 -7.15 -0.24 -10.64
N LEU A 101 -7.84 -1.21 -10.04
CA LEU A 101 -9.13 -0.99 -9.39
C LEU A 101 -8.98 -0.59 -7.93
N LYS A 102 -9.94 0.22 -7.46
CA LYS A 102 -10.16 0.56 -6.05
C LYS A 102 -11.50 -0.01 -5.63
N ILE A 103 -11.50 -0.85 -4.60
CA ILE A 103 -12.69 -1.54 -4.12
C ILE A 103 -12.97 -1.09 -2.69
N GLY A 104 -14.10 -0.39 -2.51
CA GLY A 104 -14.63 0.01 -1.21
C GLY A 104 -15.46 -1.11 -0.59
N ILE A 105 -15.19 -1.48 0.67
CA ILE A 105 -15.93 -2.49 1.42
C ILE A 105 -16.36 -1.88 2.76
N MET A 106 -17.63 -1.53 2.87
CA MET A 106 -18.17 -0.81 4.02
C MET A 106 -19.12 -1.67 4.84
N GLY A 107 -18.91 -1.67 6.16
CA GLY A 107 -19.66 -2.51 7.10
C GLY A 107 -21.08 -2.03 7.42
N CYS A 108 -21.40 -0.78 7.08
CA CYS A 108 -22.71 -0.18 7.29
C CYS A 108 -23.04 0.81 6.17
N VAL A 109 -24.33 1.09 5.99
CA VAL A 109 -24.83 1.99 4.95
C VAL A 109 -24.27 3.41 5.08
N VAL A 110 -24.12 3.91 6.32
CA VAL A 110 -23.63 5.25 6.65
C VAL A 110 -22.25 5.56 6.05
N ASN A 111 -21.32 4.60 6.13
CA ASN A 111 -19.99 4.74 5.55
C ASN A 111 -19.95 4.27 4.09
N GLY A 112 -20.93 3.45 3.67
CA GLY A 112 -21.07 2.94 2.31
C GLY A 112 -21.54 3.99 1.31
N GLU A 113 -22.40 4.91 1.74
CA GLU A 113 -22.93 6.00 0.94
C GLU A 113 -22.09 7.27 1.10
N SER A 114 -20.96 7.31 0.40
CA SER A 114 -20.18 8.54 0.21
C SER A 114 -19.56 8.56 -1.18
N ASN A 115 -20.40 8.33 -2.20
CA ASN A 115 -20.15 8.72 -3.58
C ASN A 115 -21.47 8.72 -4.38
#